data_AF-A0A7C2B7N3-F1
#
_entry.id   AF-A0A7C2B7N3-F1
#
_cell.length_a   1.000
_cell.length_b   1.000
_cell.length_c   1.000
_cell.angle_alpha   90.00
_cell.angle_beta   90.00
_cell.angle_gamma   90.00
#
_symmetry.space_group_name_H-M   'P 1'
#
loop_
_entity.id
_entity.type
_entity.pdbx_description
1 polymer ?
#
loop_
_entity_poly.entity_id
_entity_poly.type
_entity_poly.pdbx_seq_one_letter_code
_entity_poly.pdbx_strand_id
1 'polypeptide(L)'
;MRRRGSVDEALILLAEALLFAGLLLLSERLWASRENPYPELVAELLNSTPPDAEVFIVLPEPVRIETGKVCYAGQCYAVPIQYAKGQAWWWVKVYKRSYAVAQQRTP
;
A
#
# COMPACT_ATOMS: atom_id res chain seq x y z
N MET A 1 54.97 -14.76 23.31
CA MET A 1 54.01 -15.27 22.30
C MET A 1 52.59 -14.86 22.72
N ARG A 2 52.05 -13.76 22.20
CA ARG A 2 50.73 -13.20 22.64
C ARG A 2 49.83 -12.77 21.47
N ARG A 3 50.17 -13.16 20.23
CA ARG A 3 49.48 -12.74 19.00
C ARG A 3 48.35 -13.67 18.54
N ARG A 4 48.24 -14.90 19.06
CA ARG A 4 47.22 -15.86 18.60
C ARG A 4 45.83 -15.51 19.14
N GLY A 5 45.70 -15.23 20.44
CA GLY A 5 44.40 -14.87 21.05
C GLY A 5 43.74 -13.62 20.47
N SER A 6 44.53 -12.59 20.11
CA SER A 6 43.99 -11.35 19.51
C SER A 6 43.46 -11.53 18.08
N VAL A 7 43.98 -12.50 17.35
CA VAL A 7 43.52 -12.81 15.98
C VAL A 7 42.20 -13.57 16.04
N ASP A 8 42.05 -14.48 17.00
CA ASP A 8 40.81 -15.23 17.23
C ASP A 8 39.67 -14.29 17.71
N GLU A 9 39.97 -13.37 18.62
CA GLU A 9 39.01 -12.33 19.05
C GLU A 9 38.58 -11.41 17.89
N ALA A 10 39.53 -11.00 17.04
CA ALA A 10 39.22 -10.18 15.87
C ALA A 10 38.35 -10.93 14.85
N LEU A 11 38.56 -12.23 14.68
CA LEU A 11 37.73 -13.08 13.82
C LEU A 11 36.31 -13.23 14.36
N ILE A 12 36.15 -13.39 15.67
CA ILE A 12 34.84 -13.47 16.33
C ILE A 12 34.08 -12.15 16.16
N LEU A 13 34.74 -11.01 16.42
CA LEU A 13 34.13 -9.69 16.26
C LEU A 13 33.73 -9.41 14.80
N LEU A 14 34.54 -9.86 13.84
CA LEU A 14 34.23 -9.71 12.42
C LEU A 14 33.02 -10.58 12.02
N ALA A 15 32.92 -11.80 12.56
CA ALA A 15 31.75 -12.66 12.35
C ALA A 15 30.47 -12.06 12.94
N GLU A 16 30.54 -11.48 14.15
CA GLU A 16 29.39 -10.77 14.76
C GLU A 16 29.00 -9.54 13.95
N ALA A 17 29.96 -8.74 13.49
CA ALA A 17 29.68 -7.58 12.65
C ALA A 17 28.99 -7.97 11.33
N LEU A 18 29.40 -9.08 10.71
CA LEU A 18 28.76 -9.61 9.51
C LEU A 18 27.34 -10.12 9.79
N LEU A 19 27.12 -10.79 10.92
CA LEU A 19 25.79 -11.22 11.36
C LEU A 19 24.85 -10.01 11.55
N PHE A 20 25.30 -8.98 12.26
CA PHE A 20 24.52 -7.76 12.50
C PHE A 20 24.22 -7.02 11.19
N ALA A 21 25.19 -6.89 10.29
CA ALA A 21 24.98 -6.27 8.98
C ALA A 21 23.94 -7.07 8.15
N GLY A 22 24.02 -8.40 8.19
CA GLY A 22 23.04 -9.28 7.53
C GLY A 22 21.63 -9.12 8.10
N LEU A 23 21.49 -9.05 9.42
CA LEU A 23 20.21 -8.83 10.10
C LEU A 23 19.62 -7.45 9.79
N LEU A 24 20.46 -6.41 9.71
CA LEU A 24 20.02 -5.07 9.33
C LEU A 24 19.46 -5.04 7.91
N LEU A 25 20.17 -5.62 6.94
CA LEU A 25 19.69 -5.72 5.55
C LEU A 25 18.38 -6.51 5.43
N LEU A 26 18.26 -7.61 6.20
CA LEU A 26 17.02 -8.38 6.26
C LEU A 26 15.87 -7.57 6.87
N SER A 27 16.14 -6.83 7.95
CA SER A 27 15.14 -5.98 8.61
C SER A 27 14.65 -4.86 7.69
N GLU A 28 15.55 -4.25 6.91
CA GLU A 28 15.19 -3.22 5.93
C GLU A 28 14.28 -3.79 4.84
N ARG A 29 14.60 -4.98 4.32
CA ARG A 29 13.75 -5.64 3.31
C ARG A 29 12.39 -6.06 3.87
N LEU A 30 12.34 -6.57 5.09
CA LEU A 30 11.08 -6.91 5.77
C LEU A 30 10.23 -5.66 6.06
N TRP A 31 10.89 -4.55 6.38
CA TRP A 31 10.21 -3.28 6.59
C TRP A 31 9.68 -2.69 5.28
N ALA A 32 10.46 -2.78 4.21
CA ALA A 32 10.05 -2.37 2.87
C ALA A 32 8.95 -3.29 2.26
N SER A 33 8.87 -4.55 2.69
CA SER A 33 7.81 -5.47 2.23
C SER A 33 6.47 -5.26 2.94
N ARG A 34 6.39 -4.31 3.87
CA ARG A 34 5.14 -4.03 4.57
C ARG A 34 4.13 -3.46 3.58
N GLU A 35 2.94 -4.03 3.56
CA GLU A 35 1.85 -3.53 2.72
C GLU A 35 1.52 -2.09 3.12
N ASN A 36 1.38 -1.22 2.11
CA ASN A 36 0.99 0.15 2.32
C ASN A 36 -0.54 0.19 2.41
N PRO A 37 -1.14 0.66 3.51
CA PRO A 37 -2.59 0.70 3.67
C PRO A 37 -3.25 1.79 2.81
N TYR A 38 -2.47 2.69 2.21
CA TYR A 38 -2.97 3.84 1.46
C TYR A 38 -3.97 3.51 0.33
N PRO A 39 -3.71 2.57 -0.61
CA PRO A 39 -4.69 2.19 -1.63
C PRO A 39 -6.00 1.66 -1.04
N GLU A 40 -5.96 0.97 0.10
CA GLU A 40 -7.15 0.48 0.80
C GLU A 40 -7.93 1.65 1.44
N LEU A 41 -7.25 2.58 2.12
CA LEU A 41 -7.87 3.77 2.69
C LEU A 41 -8.55 4.65 1.63
N VAL A 42 -7.93 4.80 0.46
CA VAL A 42 -8.54 5.52 -0.66
C VAL A 42 -9.77 4.77 -1.16
N ALA A 43 -9.71 3.45 -1.30
CA ALA A 43 -10.86 2.64 -1.72
C ALA A 43 -12.03 2.76 -0.73
N GLU A 44 -11.75 2.73 0.58
CA GLU A 44 -12.75 2.92 1.63
C GLU A 44 -13.38 4.31 1.55
N LEU A 45 -12.57 5.36 1.36
CA LEU A 45 -13.04 6.74 1.23
C LEU A 45 -13.93 6.93 -0.01
N LEU A 46 -13.58 6.30 -1.14
CA LEU A 46 -14.42 6.31 -2.34
C LEU A 46 -15.76 5.60 -2.09
N ASN A 47 -15.77 4.52 -1.29
CA ASN A 47 -16.98 3.80 -0.93
C ASN A 47 -17.83 4.53 0.11
N SER A 48 -17.23 5.33 0.98
CA SER A 48 -17.94 6.10 2.01
C SER A 48 -18.56 7.39 1.48
N THR A 49 -18.28 7.81 0.24
CA THR A 49 -18.93 8.99 -0.32
C THR A 49 -20.45 8.80 -0.41
N PRO A 50 -21.26 9.82 -0.05
CA PRO A 50 -22.71 9.72 -0.07
C PRO A 50 -23.25 9.39 -1.48
N PRO A 51 -24.33 8.61 -1.58
CA PRO A 51 -25.10 8.54 -2.83
C PRO A 51 -25.67 9.93 -3.14
N ASP A 52 -25.73 10.29 -4.42
CA ASP A 52 -26.28 11.56 -4.94
C ASP A 52 -25.44 12.83 -4.66
N ALA A 53 -24.26 12.68 -4.07
CA ALA A 53 -23.33 13.78 -3.87
C ALA A 53 -22.18 13.72 -4.88
N GLU A 54 -21.84 14.90 -5.41
CA GLU A 54 -20.58 15.12 -6.10
C GLU A 54 -19.53 15.49 -5.06
N VAL A 55 -18.59 14.58 -4.79
CA VAL A 55 -17.55 14.79 -3.78
C VAL A 55 -16.20 14.93 -4.46
N PHE A 56 -15.49 15.99 -4.10
CA PHE A 56 -14.10 16.21 -4.49
C PHE A 56 -13.19 15.81 -3.33
N ILE A 57 -12.37 14.79 -3.54
CA ILE A 57 -11.42 14.27 -2.57
C ILE A 57 -10.03 14.72 -2.99
N VAL A 58 -9.33 15.46 -2.13
CA VAL A 58 -7.90 15.74 -2.33
C VAL A 58 -7.09 14.64 -1.67
N LEU A 59 -6.16 14.07 -2.41
CA LEU A 59 -5.31 12.97 -1.97
C LEU A 59 -3.90 13.49 -1.67
N PRO A 60 -3.28 13.06 -0.56
CA PRO A 60 -1.91 13.47 -0.24
C PRO A 60 -0.89 12.94 -1.26
N GLU A 61 -1.18 11.80 -1.88
CA GLU A 61 -0.31 11.15 -2.86
C GLU A 61 -1.11 10.63 -4.07
N PRO A 62 -0.52 10.63 -5.27
CA PRO A 62 -1.21 10.23 -6.48
C PRO A 62 -1.49 8.73 -6.50
N VAL A 63 -2.74 8.37 -6.73
CA VAL A 63 -3.19 6.97 -6.92
C VAL A 63 -3.73 6.76 -8.32
N ARG A 64 -3.61 5.53 -8.81
CA ARG A 64 -4.20 5.09 -10.07
C ARG A 64 -5.51 4.39 -9.80
N ILE A 65 -6.59 4.89 -10.37
CA ILE A 65 -7.94 4.35 -10.20
C ILE A 65 -8.35 3.69 -11.51
N GLU A 66 -8.70 2.42 -11.45
CA GLU A 66 -9.22 1.64 -12.57
C GLU A 66 -10.59 1.09 -12.22
N THR A 67 -11.34 0.65 -13.23
CA THR A 67 -12.58 -0.10 -13.01
C THR A 67 -12.28 -1.31 -12.12
N GLY A 68 -12.95 -1.40 -10.98
CA GLY A 68 -12.79 -2.52 -10.05
C GLY A 68 -11.58 -2.48 -9.11
N LYS A 69 -10.68 -1.48 -9.17
CA LYS A 69 -9.49 -1.44 -8.29
C LYS A 69 -8.84 -0.05 -8.13
N VAL A 70 -8.11 0.13 -7.03
CA VAL A 70 -7.25 1.29 -6.74
C VAL A 70 -5.82 0.80 -6.55
N CYS A 71 -4.87 1.42 -7.24
CA CYS A 71 -3.47 1.04 -7.19
C CYS A 71 -2.58 2.20 -6.73
N TYR A 72 -1.59 1.88 -5.91
CA TYR A 72 -0.57 2.80 -5.43
C TYR A 72 0.75 2.04 -5.21
N ALA A 73 1.87 2.62 -5.67
CA ALA A 73 3.22 2.06 -5.51
C ALA A 73 3.35 0.56 -5.84
N GLY A 74 2.66 0.08 -6.88
CA GLY A 74 2.69 -1.32 -7.31
C GLY A 74 1.75 -2.27 -6.55
N GLN A 75 1.07 -1.80 -5.51
CA GLN A 75 0.01 -2.53 -4.81
C GLN A 75 -1.36 -2.12 -5.35
N CYS A 76 -2.27 -3.08 -5.51
CA CYS A 76 -3.62 -2.84 -6.03
C CYS A 76 -4.66 -3.49 -5.13
N TYR A 77 -5.67 -2.71 -4.75
CA TYR A 77 -6.78 -3.15 -3.93
C TYR A 77 -8.07 -3.18 -4.76
N ALA A 78 -8.85 -4.26 -4.65
CA ALA A 78 -10.09 -4.42 -5.41
C ALA A 78 -11.25 -3.66 -4.74
N VAL A 79 -12.01 -2.89 -5.53
CA VAL A 79 -13.11 -2.05 -5.04
C VAL A 79 -14.16 -1.87 -6.14
N PRO A 80 -15.48 -1.91 -5.84
CA PRO A 80 -16.54 -1.90 -6.86
C PRO A 80 -16.74 -0.52 -7.52
N ILE A 81 -15.73 -0.04 -8.25
CA ILE A 81 -15.76 1.20 -9.02
C ILE A 81 -16.32 0.90 -10.41
N GLN A 82 -17.50 1.45 -10.71
CA GLN A 82 -18.19 1.25 -12.00
C GLN A 82 -17.59 2.09 -13.13
N TYR A 83 -17.14 3.31 -12.81
CA TYR A 83 -16.55 4.23 -13.78
C TYR A 83 -15.36 4.97 -13.16
N ALA A 84 -14.21 4.89 -13.82
CA ALA A 84 -13.01 5.64 -13.47
C ALA A 84 -12.46 6.29 -14.75
N LYS A 85 -12.04 7.56 -14.64
CA LYS A 85 -11.39 8.28 -15.75
C LYS A 85 -10.07 8.91 -15.29
N GLY A 86 -8.99 8.54 -15.99
CA GLY A 86 -7.63 9.08 -15.83
C GLY A 86 -6.68 8.16 -15.05
N GLN A 87 -5.39 8.48 -15.06
CA GLN A 87 -4.32 7.48 -14.82
C GLN A 87 -3.53 7.67 -13.52
N ALA A 88 -3.50 8.88 -12.95
CA ALA A 88 -2.93 9.18 -11.64
C ALA A 88 -3.36 10.59 -11.23
N TRP A 89 -4.01 10.76 -10.08
CA TRP A 89 -4.51 12.08 -9.68
C TRP A 89 -4.22 12.39 -8.22
N TRP A 90 -3.86 13.65 -7.96
CA TRP A 90 -3.80 14.25 -6.62
C TRP A 90 -5.19 14.59 -6.07
N TRP A 91 -6.23 14.38 -6.88
CA TRP A 91 -7.60 14.62 -6.52
C TRP A 91 -8.53 13.67 -7.27
N VAL A 92 -9.62 13.27 -6.64
CA VAL A 92 -10.61 12.37 -7.23
C VAL A 92 -11.97 13.01 -7.11
N LYS A 93 -12.69 13.04 -8.23
CA LYS A 93 -14.07 13.51 -8.26
C LYS A 93 -15.00 12.32 -8.36
N VAL A 94 -15.79 12.10 -7.31
CA VAL A 94 -16.68 10.94 -7.20
C VAL A 94 -18.09 11.38 -7.54
N TYR A 95 -18.68 10.68 -8.51
CA TYR A 95 -20.08 10.84 -8.90
C TYR A 95 -20.80 9.53 -8.62
N LYS A 96 -21.52 9.42 -7.49
CA LYS A 96 -22.37 8.26 -7.22
C LYS A 96 -23.80 8.55 -7.65
N ARG A 97 -24.27 7.84 -8.67
CA ARG A 97 -25.66 7.91 -9.18
C ARG A 97 -26.54 6.72 -8.79
N SER A 98 -26.03 5.76 -8.01
CA SER A 98 -26.74 4.52 -7.74
C SER A 98 -27.38 4.50 -6.35
N TYR A 99 -28.70 4.71 -6.31
CA TYR A 99 -29.58 3.92 -5.45
C TYR A 99 -29.33 2.45 -5.78
N ALA A 100 -29.09 1.62 -4.77
CA ALA A 100 -29.04 0.18 -4.98
C ALA A 100 -30.31 -0.26 -5.71
N VAL A 101 -30.18 -0.76 -6.93
CA VAL A 101 -31.24 -1.55 -7.56
C VAL A 101 -31.38 -2.77 -6.68
N ALA A 102 -32.37 -2.73 -5.78
CA ALA A 102 -32.81 -3.88 -5.02
C ALA A 102 -32.97 -5.01 -6.03
N GLN A 103 -32.15 -6.05 -5.90
CA GLN A 103 -32.28 -7.26 -6.68
C GLN A 103 -33.72 -7.75 -6.50
N GLN A 104 -34.54 -7.57 -7.53
CA GLN A 104 -35.82 -8.25 -7.67
C GLN A 104 -35.50 -9.75 -7.65
N ARG A 105 -35.58 -10.35 -6.45
CA ARG A 105 -35.93 -11.76 -6.32
C ARG A 105 -37.37 -11.87 -6.81
N THR A 106 -37.54 -12.15 -8.09
CA THR A 106 -38.80 -12.71 -8.57
C THR A 106 -39.02 -14.08 -7.92
N PRO A 107 -40.26 -14.39 -7.49
CA PRO A 107 -40.60 -15.63 -6.79
C PRO A 107 -40.43 -16.88 -7.66
#